data_AF-A0A3P3WBJ9-F1
#
_entry.id   AF-A0A3P3WBJ9-F1
#
_cell.length_a   1.000
_cell.length_b   1.000
_cell.length_c   1.000
_cell.angle_alpha   90.00
_cell.angle_beta   90.00
_cell.angle_gamma   90.00
#
_symmetry.space_group_name_H-M   'P 1'
#
loop_
_entity.id
_entity.type
_entity.pdbx_description
1 polymer ?
#
loop_
_entity_poly.entity_id
_entity_poly.type
_entity_poly.pdbx_seq_one_letter_code
_entity_poly.pdbx_strand_id
1 'polypeptide(L)'
;MEERSTFENFEMQLNETAKSFLKEIAKWAYFLSIVGYVGIGFMVLAALFFGSVIAGAGAMSGGGMGALGAMGGTFITVLYLIIALIYFFPVYYLNKFASNAKQAFRTDDTESLTKSFEFLKSHYKFMGIFTIVLISFYILIIVITMIGAASSAF
;
A
#
# COMPACT_ATOMS: atom_id res chain seq x y z
N MET A 1 30.21 46.81 19.83
CA MET A 1 28.86 46.23 19.87
C MET A 1 28.69 45.48 18.57
N GLU A 2 28.85 44.17 18.61
CA GLU A 2 28.63 43.32 17.44
C GLU A 2 27.13 43.27 17.20
N GLU A 3 26.66 43.95 16.15
CA GLU A 3 25.35 43.69 15.59
C GLU A 3 25.34 42.25 15.09
N ARG A 4 24.86 41.34 15.94
CA ARG A 4 24.44 40.02 15.50
C ARG A 4 23.28 40.22 14.55
N SER A 5 23.62 40.32 13.26
CA SER A 5 22.71 40.17 12.15
C SER A 5 21.68 39.10 12.51
N THR A 6 20.47 39.55 12.82
CA THR A 6 19.25 38.75 12.81
C THR A 6 19.11 38.28 11.37
N PHE A 7 19.85 37.25 11.00
CA PHE A 7 19.53 36.42 9.86
C PHE A 7 18.14 35.87 10.18
N GLU A 8 17.11 36.58 9.71
CA GLU A 8 15.79 36.04 9.51
C GLU A 8 16.00 34.66 8.88
N ASN A 9 15.57 33.60 9.58
CA ASN A 9 15.43 32.32 8.92
C ASN A 9 14.37 32.55 7.84
N PHE A 10 14.82 32.87 6.62
CA PHE A 10 13.99 32.85 5.43
C PHE A 10 13.63 31.40 5.20
N GLU A 11 12.62 30.93 5.93
CA GLU A 11 12.02 29.64 5.70
C GLU A 11 11.43 29.64 4.30
N MET A 12 11.70 28.58 3.53
CA MET A 12 11.16 28.43 2.19
C MET A 12 9.63 28.32 2.28
N GLN A 13 8.94 29.37 1.84
CA GLN A 13 7.47 29.40 1.81
C GLN A 13 6.94 28.81 0.51
N LEU A 14 5.79 28.13 0.59
CA LEU A 14 5.07 27.67 -0.59
C LEU A 14 4.42 28.87 -1.28
N ASN A 15 4.85 29.15 -2.52
CA ASN A 15 4.18 30.12 -3.37
C ASN A 15 2.81 29.61 -3.85
N GLU A 16 1.99 30.49 -4.41
CA GLU A 16 0.63 30.16 -4.84
C GLU A 16 0.58 29.05 -5.90
N THR A 17 1.57 28.97 -6.79
CA THR A 17 1.69 27.91 -7.78
C THR A 17 1.90 26.54 -7.11
N ALA A 18 2.81 26.45 -6.15
CA ALA A 18 3.08 25.22 -5.41
C ALA A 18 1.85 24.78 -4.59
N LYS A 19 1.15 25.73 -3.96
CA LYS A 19 -0.13 25.46 -3.27
C LYS A 19 -1.18 24.91 -4.24
N SER A 20 -1.28 25.48 -5.44
CA SER A 20 -2.21 25.00 -6.49
C SER A 20 -1.93 23.55 -6.89
N PHE A 21 -0.67 23.22 -7.18
CA PHE A 21 -0.27 21.84 -7.49
C PHE A 21 -0.57 20.88 -6.35
N LEU A 22 -0.27 21.26 -5.11
CA LEU A 22 -0.53 20.40 -3.97
C LEU A 22 -2.03 20.16 -3.74
N LYS A 23 -2.88 21.16 -4.00
CA LYS A 23 -4.35 20.98 -4.00
C LYS A 23 -4.80 19.97 -5.04
N GLU A 24 -4.22 20.02 -6.25
CA GLU A 24 -4.53 19.06 -7.31
C GLU A 24 -4.06 17.65 -6.97
N ILE A 25 -2.82 17.51 -6.47
CA ILE A 25 -2.27 16.22 -6.00
C ILE A 25 -3.16 15.66 -4.88
N ALA A 26 -3.58 16.47 -3.91
CA ALA A 26 -4.48 16.05 -2.85
C ALA A 26 -5.86 15.62 -3.37
N LYS A 27 -6.38 16.26 -4.43
CA LYS A 27 -7.64 15.84 -5.07
C LYS A 27 -7.51 14.45 -5.71
N TRP A 28 -6.46 14.22 -6.48
CA TRP A 28 -6.20 12.93 -7.12
C TRP A 28 -5.87 11.82 -6.13
N ALA A 29 -5.03 12.11 -5.13
CA ALA A 29 -4.71 11.19 -4.05
C ALA A 29 -5.98 10.74 -3.30
N TYR A 30 -6.91 11.66 -3.03
CA TYR A 30 -8.19 11.31 -2.41
C TYR A 30 -9.01 10.35 -3.29
N PHE A 31 -9.15 10.67 -4.58
CA PHE A 31 -9.86 9.82 -5.53
C PHE A 31 -9.26 8.41 -5.61
N LEU A 32 -7.93 8.33 -5.79
CA LEU A 32 -7.20 7.06 -5.82
C LEU A 32 -7.36 6.28 -4.52
N SER A 33 -7.40 6.96 -3.37
CA SER A 33 -7.59 6.29 -2.10
C SER A 33 -9.00 5.66 -1.96
N ILE A 34 -10.04 6.33 -2.46
CA ILE A 34 -11.40 5.77 -2.48
C ILE A 34 -11.45 4.53 -3.37
N VAL A 35 -10.91 4.64 -4.60
CA VAL A 35 -10.85 3.50 -5.53
C VAL A 35 -10.04 2.36 -4.92
N GLY A 36 -8.92 2.66 -4.27
CA GLY A 36 -8.09 1.68 -3.55
C GLY A 36 -8.87 0.95 -2.46
N TYR A 37 -9.61 1.67 -1.62
CA TYR A 37 -10.43 1.05 -0.57
C TYR A 37 -11.54 0.16 -1.15
N VAL A 38 -12.20 0.60 -2.22
CA VAL A 38 -13.19 -0.22 -2.93
C VAL A 38 -12.54 -1.48 -3.49
N GLY A 39 -11.37 -1.37 -4.12
CA GLY A 39 -10.60 -2.50 -4.62
C GLY A 39 -10.21 -3.50 -3.53
N ILE A 40 -9.75 -3.00 -2.37
CA ILE A 40 -9.46 -3.84 -1.20
C ILE A 40 -10.72 -4.53 -0.67
N GLY A 41 -11.85 -3.81 -0.61
CA GLY A 41 -13.14 -4.38 -0.22
C GLY A 41 -13.54 -5.55 -1.13
N PHE A 42 -13.45 -5.36 -2.45
CA PHE A 42 -13.69 -6.45 -3.40
C PHE A 42 -12.70 -7.61 -3.26
N MET A 43 -11.42 -7.32 -2.98
CA MET A 43 -10.42 -8.36 -2.75
C MET A 43 -10.75 -9.23 -1.53
N VAL A 44 -11.20 -8.61 -0.43
CA VAL A 44 -11.65 -9.33 0.77
C VAL A 44 -12.89 -10.18 0.47
N LEU A 45 -13.89 -9.60 -0.21
CA LEU A 45 -15.10 -10.34 -0.60
C LEU A 45 -14.76 -11.54 -1.49
N ALA A 46 -13.89 -11.35 -2.48
CA ALA A 46 -13.43 -12.42 -3.37
C ALA A 46 -12.67 -13.50 -2.58
N ALA A 47 -11.77 -13.14 -1.67
CA ALA A 47 -11.01 -14.08 -0.86
C ALA A 47 -11.90 -15.00 -0.01
N LEU A 48 -12.96 -14.43 0.59
CA LEU A 48 -13.93 -15.17 1.39
C LEU A 48 -14.84 -16.03 0.50
N PHE A 49 -15.33 -15.47 -0.62
CA PHE A 49 -16.22 -16.17 -1.53
C PHE A 49 -15.52 -17.36 -2.20
N PHE A 50 -14.43 -17.13 -2.94
CA PHE A 50 -13.71 -18.21 -3.63
C PHE A 50 -13.10 -19.21 -2.65
N GLY A 51 -12.59 -18.72 -1.52
CA GLY A 51 -12.10 -19.56 -0.44
C GLY A 51 -13.11 -20.57 0.09
N SER A 52 -14.31 -20.07 0.43
CA SER A 52 -15.38 -20.92 0.95
C SER A 52 -15.91 -21.91 -0.09
N VAL A 53 -16.02 -21.50 -1.36
CA VAL A 53 -16.44 -22.39 -2.46
C VAL A 53 -15.42 -23.51 -2.68
N ILE A 54 -14.13 -23.20 -2.75
CA ILE A 54 -13.06 -24.20 -2.93
C ILE A 54 -13.01 -25.13 -1.72
N ALA A 55 -13.11 -24.60 -0.51
CA ALA A 55 -13.09 -25.39 0.71
C ALA A 55 -14.29 -26.35 0.79
N GLY A 56 -15.49 -25.88 0.45
CA GLY A 56 -16.70 -26.70 0.40
C GLY A 56 -16.64 -27.80 -0.66
N ALA A 57 -16.15 -27.48 -1.86
CA ALA A 57 -15.97 -28.45 -2.93
C ALA A 57 -14.95 -29.54 -2.57
N GLY A 58 -13.84 -29.18 -1.90
CA GLY A 58 -12.86 -30.13 -1.38
C GLY A 58 -13.44 -31.05 -0.30
N ALA A 59 -14.29 -30.53 0.58
CA ALA A 59 -14.95 -31.35 1.60
C ALA A 59 -15.93 -32.39 1.00
N MET A 60 -16.57 -32.08 -0.12
CA MET A 60 -17.55 -32.95 -0.78
C MET A 60 -16.91 -34.07 -1.63
N SER A 61 -15.68 -33.90 -2.12
CA SER A 61 -15.08 -34.86 -3.05
C SER A 61 -14.61 -36.17 -2.40
N GLY A 62 -14.42 -36.19 -1.08
CA GLY A 62 -14.07 -37.39 -0.31
C GLY A 62 -12.67 -37.96 -0.60
N GLY A 63 -11.94 -38.36 0.44
CA GLY A 63 -10.60 -38.95 0.34
C GLY A 63 -9.44 -37.94 0.45
N GLY A 64 -8.20 -38.42 0.27
CA GLY A 64 -6.98 -37.62 0.50
C GLY A 64 -6.87 -36.36 -0.37
N MET A 65 -7.48 -36.37 -1.56
CA MET A 65 -7.54 -35.21 -2.46
C MET A 65 -8.52 -34.14 -1.97
N GLY A 66 -9.58 -34.52 -1.25
CA GLY A 66 -10.56 -33.60 -0.68
C GLY A 66 -10.04 -32.81 0.52
N ALA A 67 -9.27 -33.46 1.40
CA ALA A 67 -8.59 -32.79 2.51
C ALA A 67 -7.54 -31.78 2.02
N LEU A 68 -6.78 -32.12 0.96
CA LEU A 68 -5.85 -31.20 0.31
C LEU A 68 -6.56 -30.00 -0.35
N GLY A 69 -7.73 -30.22 -0.97
CA GLY A 69 -8.56 -29.15 -1.53
C GLY A 69 -9.12 -28.19 -0.47
N ALA A 70 -9.59 -28.72 0.66
CA ALA A 70 -10.11 -27.93 1.78
C ALA A 70 -9.02 -27.09 2.47
N MET A 71 -7.83 -27.67 2.68
CA MET A 71 -6.67 -26.95 3.19
C MET A 71 -6.18 -25.89 2.19
N GLY A 72 -6.20 -26.19 0.90
CA GLY A 72 -5.86 -25.23 -0.17
C GLY A 72 -6.78 -24.01 -0.18
N GLY A 73 -8.11 -24.21 -0.07
CA GLY A 73 -9.09 -23.12 -0.01
C GLY A 73 -8.85 -22.19 1.19
N THR A 74 -8.64 -22.76 2.38
CA THR A 74 -8.36 -21.99 3.61
C THR A 74 -7.06 -21.20 3.50
N PHE A 75 -6.00 -21.84 2.99
CA PHE A 75 -4.71 -21.18 2.79
C PHE A 75 -4.80 -20.00 1.82
N ILE A 76 -5.51 -20.16 0.70
CA ILE A 76 -5.75 -19.10 -0.29
C ILE A 76 -6.47 -17.92 0.37
N THR A 77 -7.54 -18.17 1.12
CA THR A 77 -8.26 -17.09 1.83
C THR A 77 -7.34 -16.30 2.75
N VAL A 78 -6.60 -17.00 3.63
CA VAL A 78 -5.71 -16.34 4.58
C VAL A 78 -4.64 -15.53 3.85
N LEU A 79 -4.04 -16.08 2.80
CA LEU A 79 -3.03 -15.40 1.99
C LEU A 79 -3.58 -14.12 1.34
N TYR A 80 -4.76 -14.19 0.70
CA TYR A 80 -5.37 -13.03 0.06
C TYR A 80 -5.82 -11.96 1.07
N LEU A 81 -6.25 -12.35 2.28
CA LEU A 81 -6.55 -11.40 3.35
C LEU A 81 -5.30 -10.67 3.85
N ILE A 82 -4.17 -11.38 3.96
CA ILE A 82 -2.88 -10.75 4.28
C ILE A 82 -2.48 -9.76 3.20
N ILE A 83 -2.62 -10.13 1.92
CA ILE A 83 -2.34 -9.23 0.79
C ILE A 83 -3.25 -7.99 0.82
N ALA A 84 -4.54 -8.16 1.08
CA ALA A 84 -5.49 -7.06 1.24
C ALA A 84 -5.07 -6.11 2.38
N LEU A 85 -4.62 -6.66 3.51
CA LEU A 85 -4.12 -5.88 4.64
C LEU A 85 -2.83 -5.11 4.28
N ILE A 86 -1.91 -5.72 3.53
CA ILE A 86 -0.69 -5.05 3.05
C ILE A 86 -1.06 -3.87 2.14
N TYR A 87 -2.00 -4.06 1.20
CA TYR A 87 -2.45 -2.99 0.31
C TYR A 87 -3.27 -1.90 1.00
N PHE A 88 -3.87 -2.19 2.15
CA PHE A 88 -4.59 -1.20 2.95
C PHE A 88 -3.70 -0.05 3.43
N PHE A 89 -2.48 -0.34 3.89
CA PHE A 89 -1.57 0.69 4.41
C PHE A 89 -1.24 1.82 3.43
N PRO A 90 -0.77 1.56 2.18
CA PRO A 90 -0.44 2.65 1.25
C PRO A 90 -1.67 3.46 0.85
N VAL A 91 -2.82 2.81 0.68
CA VAL A 91 -4.11 3.47 0.40
C VAL A 91 -4.53 4.36 1.57
N TYR A 92 -4.34 3.89 2.80
CA TYR A 92 -4.62 4.63 4.02
C TYR A 92 -3.75 5.89 4.15
N TYR A 93 -2.45 5.78 3.91
CA TYR A 93 -1.56 6.94 3.94
C TYR A 93 -1.92 7.96 2.86
N LEU A 94 -2.31 7.50 1.67
CA LEU A 94 -2.73 8.38 0.58
C LEU A 94 -4.01 9.15 0.95
N ASN A 95 -4.99 8.48 1.56
CA ASN A 95 -6.21 9.12 2.06
C ASN A 95 -5.92 10.17 3.15
N LYS A 96 -5.05 9.82 4.11
CA LYS A 96 -4.67 10.73 5.20
C LYS A 96 -3.90 11.93 4.68
N PHE A 97 -2.95 11.75 3.76
CA PHE A 97 -2.29 12.87 3.08
C PHE A 97 -3.33 13.79 2.42
N ALA A 98 -4.20 13.23 1.60
CA ALA A 98 -5.18 14.00 0.84
C ALA A 98 -6.16 14.77 1.75
N SER A 99 -6.64 14.13 2.81
CA SER A 99 -7.59 14.72 3.76
C SER A 99 -6.96 15.86 4.57
N ASN A 100 -5.74 15.65 5.09
CA ASN A 100 -5.02 16.69 5.85
C ASN A 100 -4.59 17.86 4.94
N ALA A 101 -4.15 17.59 3.70
CA ALA A 101 -3.78 18.64 2.76
C ALA A 101 -4.99 19.52 2.39
N LYS A 102 -6.15 18.91 2.11
CA LYS A 102 -7.39 19.66 1.84
C LYS A 102 -7.83 20.49 3.05
N GLN A 103 -7.72 19.95 4.26
CA GLN A 103 -8.02 20.67 5.49
C GLN A 103 -7.09 21.88 5.67
N ALA A 104 -5.78 21.67 5.56
CA ALA A 104 -4.77 22.72 5.70
C ALA A 104 -5.05 23.92 4.79
N PHE A 105 -5.39 23.67 3.53
CA PHE A 105 -5.70 24.73 2.58
C PHE A 105 -7.04 25.44 2.81
N ARG A 106 -7.97 24.81 3.53
CA ARG A 106 -9.27 25.41 3.86
C ARG A 106 -9.19 26.27 5.13
N THR A 107 -8.34 25.89 6.07
CA THR A 107 -8.20 26.56 7.38
C THR A 107 -6.93 27.39 7.51
N ASP A 108 -6.12 27.46 6.46
CA ASP A 108 -4.78 28.07 6.43
C ASP A 108 -3.89 27.59 7.60
N ASP A 109 -3.95 26.28 7.85
CA ASP A 109 -3.30 25.63 8.99
C ASP A 109 -2.01 24.91 8.59
N THR A 110 -0.88 25.47 9.01
CA THR A 110 0.45 24.91 8.79
C THR A 110 0.64 23.55 9.49
N GLU A 111 0.01 23.30 10.63
CA GLU A 111 0.14 22.03 11.34
C GLU A 111 -0.51 20.88 10.53
N SER A 112 -1.72 21.12 10.02
CA SER A 112 -2.40 20.20 9.11
C SER A 112 -1.59 19.96 7.83
N LEU A 113 -0.92 20.99 7.30
CA LEU A 113 -0.07 20.86 6.12
C LEU A 113 1.13 19.97 6.40
N THR A 114 1.83 20.17 7.52
CA THR A 114 2.96 19.35 7.95
C THR A 114 2.55 17.89 8.17
N LYS A 115 1.40 17.65 8.82
CA LYS A 115 0.84 16.29 8.96
C LYS A 115 0.55 15.65 7.62
N SER A 116 0.07 16.41 6.64
CA SER A 116 -0.15 15.87 5.29
C SER A 116 1.14 15.34 4.68
N PHE A 117 2.23 16.11 4.76
CA PHE A 117 3.54 15.69 4.27
C PHE A 117 4.12 14.51 5.05
N GLU A 118 3.84 14.40 6.34
CA GLU A 118 4.22 13.23 7.14
C GLU A 118 3.59 11.93 6.61
N PHE A 119 2.30 11.97 6.26
CA PHE A 119 1.62 10.83 5.63
C PHE A 119 2.14 10.55 4.23
N LEU A 120 2.45 11.59 3.44
CA LEU A 120 3.04 11.42 2.11
C LEU A 120 4.42 10.76 2.18
N LYS A 121 5.27 11.20 3.12
CA LYS A 121 6.57 10.57 3.43
C LYS A 121 6.38 9.10 3.81
N SER A 122 5.42 8.81 4.69
CA SER A 122 5.13 7.44 5.14
C SER A 122 4.66 6.55 4.00
N HIS A 123 3.85 7.09 3.07
CA HIS A 123 3.44 6.39 1.85
C HIS A 123 4.65 5.98 1.00
N TYR A 124 5.53 6.92 0.66
CA TYR A 124 6.71 6.61 -0.18
C TYR A 124 7.71 5.70 0.54
N LYS A 125 7.89 5.86 1.86
CA LYS A 125 8.72 4.94 2.65
C LYS A 125 8.17 3.51 2.57
N PHE A 126 6.86 3.34 2.73
CA PHE A 126 6.22 2.03 2.60
C PHE A 126 6.41 1.46 1.19
N MET A 127 6.12 2.24 0.14
CA MET A 127 6.27 1.79 -1.25
C MET A 127 7.71 1.39 -1.58
N GLY A 128 8.71 2.14 -1.08
CA GLY A 128 10.11 1.81 -1.25
C GLY A 128 10.50 0.49 -0.59
N ILE A 129 10.14 0.29 0.68
CA ILE A 129 10.41 -0.96 1.41
C ILE A 129 9.70 -2.14 0.74
N PHE A 130 8.42 -1.98 0.40
CA PHE A 130 7.63 -2.99 -0.29
C PHE A 130 8.27 -3.40 -1.63
N THR A 131 8.76 -2.43 -2.40
CA THR A 131 9.46 -2.68 -3.67
C THR A 131 10.75 -3.47 -3.46
N ILE A 132 11.56 -3.13 -2.46
CA ILE A 132 12.80 -3.87 -2.14
C ILE A 132 12.46 -5.33 -1.81
N VAL A 133 11.44 -5.56 -0.96
CA VAL A 133 10.99 -6.91 -0.59
C VAL A 133 10.57 -7.71 -1.82
N LEU A 134 9.79 -7.12 -2.74
CA LEU A 134 9.38 -7.80 -3.99
C LEU A 134 10.57 -8.14 -4.89
N ILE A 135 11.53 -7.22 -5.03
CA ILE A 135 12.75 -7.48 -5.82
C ILE A 135 13.55 -8.63 -5.20
N SER A 136 13.70 -8.68 -3.87
CA SER A 136 14.38 -9.78 -3.18
C SER A 136 13.70 -11.13 -3.46
N PHE A 137 12.37 -11.19 -3.41
CA PHE A 137 11.63 -12.41 -3.76
C PHE A 137 11.83 -12.83 -5.22
N TYR A 138 11.80 -11.88 -6.17
CA TYR A 138 12.06 -12.20 -7.58
C TYR A 138 13.45 -12.75 -7.82
N ILE A 139 14.48 -12.17 -7.19
CA ILE A 139 15.86 -12.69 -7.27
C ILE A 139 15.93 -14.12 -6.72
N LEU A 140 15.31 -14.38 -5.56
CA LEU A 140 15.29 -15.71 -4.96
C LEU A 140 14.60 -16.73 -5.88
N ILE A 141 13.44 -16.38 -6.45
CA ILE A 141 12.73 -17.26 -7.39
C ILE A 141 13.62 -17.57 -8.60
N ILE A 142 14.26 -16.56 -9.20
CA ILE A 142 15.15 -16.75 -10.35
C ILE A 142 16.29 -17.72 -9.99
N VAL A 143 16.98 -17.51 -8.87
CA VAL A 143 18.08 -18.37 -8.44
C VAL A 143 17.61 -19.82 -8.22
N ILE A 144 16.47 -20.01 -7.54
CA ILE A 144 15.90 -21.34 -7.30
C ILE A 144 15.54 -22.02 -8.62
N THR A 145 14.89 -21.31 -9.55
CA THR A 145 14.51 -21.87 -10.85
C THR A 145 15.73 -22.22 -11.70
N MET A 146 16.80 -21.43 -11.66
CA MET A 146 18.06 -21.69 -12.37
C MET A 146 18.77 -22.93 -11.83
N ILE A 147 18.86 -23.06 -10.49
CA ILE A 147 19.45 -24.24 -9.85
C ILE A 147 18.61 -25.48 -10.15
N GLY A 148 17.28 -25.37 -10.05
CA GLY A 148 16.36 -26.46 -10.38
C GLY A 148 16.52 -26.94 -11.83
N ALA A 149 16.52 -26.01 -12.79
CA ALA A 149 16.73 -26.32 -14.20
C ALA A 149 18.09 -26.99 -14.46
N ALA A 150 19.16 -26.47 -13.85
CA ALA A 150 20.49 -27.07 -13.97
C ALA A 150 20.54 -28.48 -13.37
N SER A 151 19.89 -28.71 -12.23
CA SER A 151 19.84 -30.04 -11.58
C SER A 151 19.01 -31.06 -12.36
N SER A 152 18.02 -30.63 -13.15
CA SER A 152 17.22 -31.51 -14.01
C SER A 152 17.90 -31.87 -15.35
N ALA A 153 19.03 -31.21 -15.67
CA ALA A 153 19.78 -31.44 -16.90
C ALA A 153 20.90 -32.49 -16.75
N PHE A 154 21.12 -33.00 -15.54
CA PHE A 154 22.06 -34.09 -15.20
C PHE A 154 21.29 -35.28 -14.63
#